data_AF-A0A660CFY5-F1
#
_entry.id   AF-A0A660CFY5-F1
#
_cell.length_a   1.000
_cell.length_b   1.000
_cell.length_c   1.000
_cell.angle_alpha   90.00
_cell.angle_beta   90.00
_cell.angle_gamma   90.00
#
_symmetry.space_group_name_H-M   'P 1'
#
loop_
_entity.id
_entity.type
_entity.pdbx_description
1 polymer ?
#
loop_
_entity_poly.entity_id
_entity_poly.type
_entity_poly.pdbx_seq_one_letter_code
_entity_poly.pdbx_strand_id
1 'polypeptide(L)'
;MSGVNAPDGYTVDESSMASRATNISDAADGALDDVKDVGTSNVAEAGFGNAHTGFAGDYTAGIQTIGEAAQAMCSALTSFASTIGAAGSRYGSAEDTQAQAATNSGSGL
;
A
#
# COMPACT_ATOMS: atom_id res chain seq x y z
N MET A 1 38.80 -16.09 20.78
CA MET A 1 37.47 -16.71 20.92
C MET A 1 36.61 -16.11 19.83
N SER A 2 36.27 -16.91 18.82
CA SER A 2 35.49 -16.46 17.66
C SER A 2 34.03 -16.76 17.99
N GLY A 3 33.24 -15.70 18.25
CA GLY A 3 31.79 -15.83 18.36
C GLY A 3 31.24 -16.44 17.07
N VAL A 4 30.31 -17.38 17.21
CA VAL A 4 29.61 -17.96 16.07
C VAL A 4 28.80 -16.84 15.42
N ASN A 5 29.12 -16.48 14.17
CA ASN A 5 28.30 -15.56 13.40
C ASN A 5 26.87 -16.13 13.31
N ALA A 6 25.87 -15.25 13.46
CA ALA A 6 24.49 -15.63 13.21
C ALA A 6 24.36 -16.22 11.80
N PRO A 7 23.59 -17.32 11.59
CA PRO A 7 23.44 -17.91 10.25
C PRO A 7 22.91 -16.87 9.26
N ASP A 8 23.48 -16.84 8.05
CA ASP A 8 23.15 -15.93 6.92
C ASP A 8 21.67 -15.98 6.44
N GLY A 9 20.78 -16.67 7.16
CA GLY A 9 19.35 -16.81 6.85
C GLY A 9 18.40 -15.97 7.71
N TYR A 10 18.91 -15.22 8.69
CA TYR A 10 18.15 -14.33 9.60
C TYR A 10 18.35 -12.84 9.24
N THR A 11 18.40 -12.53 7.96
CA THR A 11 18.21 -11.15 7.49
C THR A 11 16.90 -11.11 6.76
N VAL A 12 15.83 -10.81 7.46
CA VAL A 12 14.62 -10.30 6.83
C VAL A 12 15.07 -9.13 5.97
N ASP A 13 14.67 -9.15 4.71
CA ASP A 13 14.95 -8.05 3.79
C ASP A 13 14.01 -6.87 4.14
N GLU A 14 14.16 -6.34 5.35
CA GLU A 14 13.40 -5.22 5.91
C GLU A 14 13.49 -4.03 4.94
N SER A 15 14.67 -3.84 4.36
CA SER A 15 14.92 -2.82 3.34
C SER A 15 14.03 -3.00 2.10
N SER A 16 13.84 -4.24 1.63
CA SER A 16 12.94 -4.56 0.52
C SER A 16 11.47 -4.45 0.92
N MET A 17 11.09 -4.83 2.14
CA MET A 17 9.72 -4.63 2.64
C MET A 17 9.37 -3.16 2.76
N ALA A 18 10.25 -2.34 3.33
CA ALA A 18 10.07 -0.90 3.45
C ALA A 18 9.99 -0.24 2.07
N SER A 19 10.93 -0.57 1.16
CA SER A 19 10.91 -0.05 -0.21
C SER A 19 9.63 -0.44 -0.96
N ARG A 20 9.15 -1.68 -0.82
CA ARG A 20 7.89 -2.12 -1.43
C ARG A 20 6.69 -1.42 -0.83
N ALA A 21 6.65 -1.21 0.49
CA ALA A 21 5.60 -0.46 1.15
C ALA A 21 5.54 0.98 0.63
N THR A 22 6.69 1.66 0.52
CA THR A 22 6.77 3.01 -0.06
C THR A 22 6.26 3.02 -1.51
N ASN A 23 6.73 2.10 -2.35
CA ASN A 23 6.28 2.05 -3.75
C ASN A 23 4.76 1.83 -3.90
N ILE A 24 4.16 1.01 -3.03
CA ILE A 24 2.70 0.81 -3.02
C ILE A 24 2.00 2.09 -2.58
N SER A 25 2.49 2.76 -1.53
CA SER A 25 1.92 4.01 -1.04
C SER A 25 1.99 5.10 -2.11
N ASP A 26 3.15 5.31 -2.73
CA ASP A 26 3.37 6.33 -3.76
C ASP A 26 2.48 6.07 -4.99
N ALA A 27 2.34 4.81 -5.41
CA ALA A 27 1.45 4.44 -6.50
C ALA A 27 -0.03 4.65 -6.16
N ALA A 28 -0.43 4.36 -4.91
CA ALA A 28 -1.79 4.58 -4.43
C ALA A 28 -2.11 6.08 -4.32
N ASP A 29 -1.19 6.89 -3.83
CA ASP A 29 -1.34 8.34 -3.73
C ASP A 29 -1.38 8.99 -5.12
N GLY A 30 -0.51 8.57 -6.03
CA GLY A 30 -0.54 9.03 -7.43
C GLY A 30 -1.86 8.68 -8.12
N ALA A 31 -2.34 7.45 -7.95
CA ALA A 31 -3.63 7.02 -8.49
C ALA A 31 -4.80 7.79 -7.84
N LEU A 32 -4.77 8.04 -6.53
CA LEU A 32 -5.82 8.79 -5.84
C LEU A 32 -6.00 10.19 -6.45
N ASP A 33 -4.89 10.83 -6.80
CA ASP A 33 -4.90 12.17 -7.39
C ASP A 33 -5.54 12.19 -8.78
N ASP A 34 -5.38 11.12 -9.57
CA ASP A 34 -6.07 10.95 -10.87
C ASP A 34 -7.56 10.59 -10.69
N VAL A 35 -7.89 9.80 -9.67
CA VAL A 35 -9.25 9.24 -9.48
C VAL A 35 -10.22 10.28 -8.91
N LYS A 36 -9.74 11.28 -8.16
CA LYS A 36 -10.60 12.35 -7.59
C LYS A 36 -11.41 13.09 -8.66
N ASP A 37 -10.87 13.18 -9.87
CA ASP A 37 -11.49 13.87 -11.00
C ASP A 37 -12.47 12.98 -11.77
N VAL A 38 -12.38 11.65 -11.60
CA VAL A 38 -13.32 10.70 -12.22
C VAL A 38 -14.72 10.92 -11.65
N GLY A 39 -14.89 10.87 -10.33
CA GLY A 39 -16.22 11.00 -9.70
C GLY A 39 -16.88 12.37 -9.90
N THR A 40 -16.10 13.40 -10.29
CA THR A 40 -16.59 14.76 -10.55
C THR A 40 -16.75 15.07 -12.04
N SER A 41 -16.41 14.11 -12.91
CA SER A 41 -16.55 14.24 -14.34
C SER A 41 -18.02 14.40 -14.73
N ASN A 42 -18.38 15.61 -15.13
CA ASN A 42 -19.74 15.96 -15.49
C ASN A 42 -19.97 15.74 -16.99
N VAL A 43 -21.05 15.04 -17.35
CA VAL A 43 -21.42 14.82 -18.75
C VAL A 43 -22.73 15.54 -19.02
N ALA A 44 -22.68 16.53 -19.90
CA ALA A 44 -23.86 17.31 -20.25
C ALA A 44 -24.94 16.42 -20.87
N GLU A 45 -26.16 16.51 -20.35
CA GLU A 45 -27.34 15.75 -20.82
C GLU A 45 -27.58 15.92 -22.33
N ALA A 46 -27.28 17.12 -22.86
CA ALA A 46 -27.33 17.42 -24.29
C ALA A 46 -26.44 16.50 -25.15
N GLY A 47 -25.36 15.94 -24.58
CA GLY A 47 -24.46 15.00 -25.24
C GLY A 47 -25.06 13.62 -25.48
N PHE A 48 -26.13 13.26 -24.75
CA PHE A 48 -26.86 12.01 -24.97
C PHE A 48 -27.91 12.13 -26.07
N GLY A 49 -28.29 13.36 -26.44
CA GLY A 49 -29.33 13.64 -27.43
C GLY A 49 -30.76 13.43 -26.91
N ASN A 50 -31.74 13.86 -27.70
CA ASN A 50 -33.14 13.98 -27.25
C ASN A 50 -33.84 12.66 -26.90
N ALA A 51 -33.36 11.53 -27.43
CA ALA A 51 -33.97 10.21 -27.19
C ALA A 51 -33.40 9.49 -25.95
N HIS A 52 -32.33 10.00 -25.38
CA HIS A 52 -31.50 9.29 -24.39
C HIS A 52 -31.16 10.12 -23.16
N THR A 53 -31.88 11.23 -22.94
CA THR A 53 -31.69 12.13 -21.80
C THR A 53 -31.74 11.40 -20.45
N GLY A 54 -32.58 10.35 -20.34
CA GLY A 54 -32.64 9.49 -19.15
C GLY A 54 -31.33 8.76 -18.81
N PHE A 55 -30.47 8.45 -19.80
CA PHE A 55 -29.19 7.79 -19.55
C PHE A 55 -28.12 8.73 -18.96
N ALA A 56 -28.29 10.05 -19.06
CA ALA A 56 -27.36 10.99 -18.47
C ALA A 56 -27.31 10.87 -16.95
N GLY A 57 -28.46 10.62 -16.32
CA GLY A 57 -28.57 10.38 -14.87
C GLY A 57 -27.86 9.09 -14.46
N ASP A 58 -28.19 7.98 -15.12
CA ASP A 58 -27.57 6.66 -14.85
C ASP A 58 -26.05 6.69 -15.07
N TYR A 59 -25.60 7.36 -16.14
CA TYR A 59 -24.20 7.53 -16.45
C TYR A 59 -23.46 8.35 -15.38
N THR A 60 -24.06 9.46 -14.95
CA THR A 60 -23.52 10.30 -13.87
C THR A 60 -23.38 9.50 -12.57
N ALA A 61 -24.43 8.76 -12.19
CA ALA A 61 -24.40 7.89 -11.01
C ALA A 61 -23.34 6.78 -11.13
N GLY A 62 -23.17 6.20 -12.32
CA GLY A 62 -22.15 5.21 -12.61
C GLY A 62 -20.73 5.75 -12.45
N ILE A 63 -20.45 6.93 -13.03
CA ILE A 63 -19.15 7.60 -12.87
C ILE A 63 -18.85 7.91 -11.40
N GLN A 64 -19.84 8.40 -10.67
CA GLN A 64 -19.69 8.72 -9.25
C GLN A 64 -19.36 7.47 -8.43
N THR A 65 -20.07 6.37 -8.70
CA THR A 65 -19.81 5.06 -8.09
C THR A 65 -18.40 4.56 -8.38
N ILE A 66 -17.93 4.69 -9.63
CA ILE A 66 -16.56 4.30 -10.01
C ILE A 66 -15.52 5.15 -9.28
N GLY A 67 -15.72 6.47 -9.22
CA GLY A 67 -14.84 7.39 -8.51
C GLY A 67 -14.73 7.06 -7.02
N GLU A 68 -15.86 6.80 -6.35
CA GLU A 68 -15.89 6.40 -4.94
C GLU A 68 -15.18 5.05 -4.70
N ALA A 69 -15.47 4.05 -5.54
CA ALA A 69 -14.86 2.73 -5.43
C ALA A 69 -13.33 2.79 -5.63
N ALA A 70 -12.86 3.58 -6.59
CA ALA A 70 -11.44 3.71 -6.85
C ALA A 70 -10.71 4.52 -5.77
N GLN A 71 -11.34 5.55 -5.17
CA GLN A 71 -10.81 6.22 -3.96
C GLN A 71 -10.70 5.27 -2.77
N ALA A 72 -11.73 4.43 -2.56
CA ALA A 72 -11.71 3.42 -1.50
C ALA A 72 -10.59 2.39 -1.72
N MET A 73 -10.35 1.97 -2.97
CA MET A 73 -9.25 1.07 -3.31
C MET A 73 -7.88 1.69 -3.04
N CYS A 74 -7.66 2.96 -3.42
CA CYS A 74 -6.41 3.66 -3.13
C CYS A 74 -6.16 3.75 -1.61
N SER A 75 -7.20 4.11 -0.84
CA SER A 75 -7.13 4.16 0.63
C SER A 75 -6.78 2.80 1.26
N ALA A 76 -7.33 1.71 0.70
CA ALA A 76 -7.03 0.35 1.13
C ALA A 76 -5.58 -0.04 0.82
N LEU A 77 -5.05 0.35 -0.34
CA LEU A 77 -3.66 0.12 -0.73
C LEU A 77 -2.67 0.87 0.17
N THR A 78 -2.94 2.14 0.49
CA THR A 78 -2.13 2.91 1.45
C THR A 78 -2.14 2.26 2.84
N SER A 79 -3.30 1.80 3.30
CA SER A 79 -3.41 1.07 4.58
C SER A 79 -2.63 -0.26 4.56
N PHE A 80 -2.65 -0.96 3.44
CA PHE A 80 -1.89 -2.20 3.25
C PHE A 80 -0.38 -1.93 3.24
N ALA A 81 0.09 -0.89 2.55
CA ALA A 81 1.47 -0.43 2.59
C ALA A 81 1.94 -0.14 4.02
N SER A 82 1.14 0.60 4.80
CA SER A 82 1.44 0.85 6.22
C SER A 82 1.57 -0.44 7.03
N THR A 83 0.77 -1.46 6.73
CA THR A 83 0.82 -2.75 7.42
C THR A 83 2.10 -3.52 7.07
N ILE A 84 2.54 -3.49 5.81
CA ILE A 84 3.82 -4.07 5.38
C ILE A 84 4.98 -3.38 6.10
N GLY A 85 4.99 -2.04 6.15
CA GLY A 85 6.02 -1.27 6.84
C GLY A 85 6.11 -1.64 8.32
N ALA A 86 4.97 -1.71 9.02
CA ALA A 86 4.92 -2.12 10.42
C ALA A 86 5.38 -3.57 10.64
N ALA A 87 5.09 -4.48 9.71
CA ALA A 87 5.57 -5.86 9.77
C ALA A 87 7.09 -5.92 9.59
N GLY A 88 7.66 -5.17 8.64
CA GLY A 88 9.10 -5.05 8.42
C GLY A 88 9.84 -4.64 9.70
N SER A 89 9.41 -3.56 10.35
CA SER A 89 10.06 -3.08 11.59
C SER A 89 9.96 -4.08 12.75
N ARG A 90 8.85 -4.84 12.84
CA ARG A 90 8.69 -5.89 13.86
C ARG A 90 9.64 -7.05 13.61
N TYR A 91 9.83 -7.44 12.36
CA TYR A 91 10.77 -8.49 12.00
C TYR A 91 12.22 -8.07 12.26
N GLY A 92 12.63 -6.87 11.83
CA GLY A 92 13.97 -6.33 12.12
C GLY A 92 14.27 -6.28 13.62
N SER A 93 13.33 -5.78 14.43
CA SER A 93 13.48 -5.74 15.90
C SER A 93 13.63 -7.14 16.52
N ALA A 94 12.91 -8.13 16.00
CA ALA A 94 12.98 -9.51 16.49
C ALA A 94 14.29 -10.20 16.10
N GLU A 95 14.85 -9.88 14.93
CA GLU A 95 16.16 -10.35 14.49
C GLU A 95 17.28 -9.73 15.31
N ASP A 96 17.28 -8.42 15.55
CA ASP A 96 18.25 -7.74 16.41
C ASP A 96 18.28 -8.35 17.82
N THR A 97 17.11 -8.63 18.38
CA THR A 97 16.98 -9.27 19.70
C THR A 97 17.58 -10.67 19.69
N GLN A 98 17.33 -11.47 18.65
CA GLN A 98 17.87 -12.82 18.52
C GLN A 98 19.39 -12.82 18.29
N ALA A 99 19.91 -11.91 17.47
CA ALA A 99 21.33 -11.74 17.21
C ALA A 99 22.09 -11.37 18.51
N GLN A 100 21.53 -10.48 19.32
CA GLN A 100 22.09 -10.13 20.63
C GLN A 100 22.06 -11.33 21.59
N ALA A 101 20.95 -12.07 21.66
CA ALA A 101 20.84 -13.26 22.51
C ALA A 101 21.85 -14.34 22.11
N ALA A 102 22.06 -14.57 20.81
CA ALA A 102 23.07 -15.50 20.29
C ALA A 102 24.50 -15.06 20.62
N THR A 103 24.82 -13.78 20.44
CA THR A 103 26.14 -13.21 20.79
C THR A 103 26.43 -13.36 22.28
N ASN A 104 25.46 -13.04 23.14
CA ASN A 104 25.60 -13.16 24.59
C ASN A 104 25.77 -14.61 25.02
N SER A 105 24.99 -15.54 24.44
CA SER A 105 25.09 -16.98 24.71
C SER A 105 26.42 -17.57 24.25
N GLY A 106 27.00 -17.06 23.15
CA GLY A 106 28.31 -17.48 22.65
C GLY A 106 29.49 -16.92 23.43
N SER A 107 29.33 -15.81 24.16
CA SER A 107 30.41 -15.22 24.98
C SER A 107 30.64 -15.91 26.33
N GLY A 108 29.76 -16.86 26.70
CA GLY A 108 29.84 -17.65 27.94
C GLY A 108 30.55 -19.01 27.80
N LEU A 109 31.12 -19.31 26.63
CA LEU A 109 31.93 -20.49 26.30
C LEU A 109 33.38 -20.07 26.03
#